data_AF-A0A117SL73-F1
#
_entry.id   AF-A0A117SL73-F1
#
_cell.length_a   1.000
_cell.length_b   1.000
_cell.length_c   1.000
_cell.angle_alpha   90.00
_cell.angle_beta   90.00
_cell.angle_gamma   90.00
#
_symmetry.space_group_name_H-M   'P 1'
#
loop_
_entity.id
_entity.type
_entity.pdbx_description
1 polymer ?
#
loop_
_entity_poly.entity_id
_entity_poly.type
_entity_poly.pdbx_seq_one_letter_code
_entity_poly.pdbx_strand_id
1 'polypeptide(L)' 'MALLDYKCKDCKEKFFEIVSTSNRDKVACPKCGSKNVGQIFEGSSSFGSNSGKSIAAPRGSG' A
#
# COMPACT_ATOMS: atom_id res chain seq x y z
N MET A 1 -18.15 -1.66 -11.72
CA MET A 1 -17.28 -0.66 -11.05
C MET A 1 -16.97 -1.18 -9.67
N ALA A 2 -15.75 -0.95 -9.18
CA ALA A 2 -15.36 -1.36 -7.83
C ALA A 2 -14.80 -0.16 -7.07
N LEU A 3 -15.18 -0.04 -5.80
CA LEU A 3 -14.58 0.89 -4.85
C LEU A 3 -13.30 0.25 -4.32
N LEU A 4 -12.16 0.89 -4.55
CA LEU A 4 -10.88 0.44 -4.00
C LEU A 4 -10.21 1.57 -3.24
N ASP A 5 -9.54 1.20 -2.16
CA ASP A 5 -8.74 2.10 -1.35
C ASP A 5 -7.39 2.38 -2.01
N TYR A 6 -6.98 3.64 -2.02
CA TYR A 6 -5.67 4.07 -2.48
C TYR A 6 -4.97 4.89 -1.39
N LYS A 7 -3.65 4.77 -1.36
CA LYS A 7 -2.77 5.56 -0.49
C LYS A 7 -1.70 6.23 -1.32
N CYS A 8 -1.60 7.55 -1.21
CA CYS A 8 -0.49 8.29 -1.81
C CYS A 8 0.82 7.96 -1.08
N LYS A 9 1.89 7.69 -1.83
CA LYS A 9 3.22 7.45 -1.25
C LYS A 9 3.96 8.75 -0.90
N ASP A 10 3.62 9.86 -1.56
CA ASP A 10 4.25 11.17 -1.31
C ASP A 10 3.68 11.85 -0.06
N CYS A 11 2.37 12.16 -0.08
CA CYS A 11 1.71 12.87 1.02
C CYS A 11 1.10 11.95 2.08
N LYS A 12 1.14 10.62 1.88
CA LYS A 12 0.56 9.60 2.77
C LYS A 12 -0.95 9.68 2.96
N GLU A 13 -1.64 10.47 2.14
CA GLU A 13 -3.09 10.61 2.17
C GLU A 13 -3.78 9.32 1.69
N LYS A 14 -4.84 8.91 2.39
CA LYS A 14 -5.70 7.79 2.01
C LYS A 14 -6.97 8.34 1.36
N PHE A 15 -7.40 7.73 0.27
CA PHE A 15 -8.61 8.12 -0.44
C PHE A 15 -9.22 6.91 -1.14
N PHE A 16 -10.51 6.99 -1.43
CA PHE A 16 -11.27 5.92 -2.08
C PHE A 16 -11.59 6.36 -3.50
N GLU A 17 -11.31 5.51 -4.48
CA GLU A 17 -11.59 5.82 -5.88
C GLU A 17 -12.39 4.69 -6.53
N ILE A 18 -13.44 5.06 -7.26
CA ILE A 18 -14.27 4.13 -8.00
C ILE A 18 -13.58 3.86 -9.34
N VAL A 19 -12.81 2.78 -9.43
CA VAL A 19 -12.13 2.43 -10.67
C VAL A 19 -12.93 1.41 -11.48
N SER A 20 -12.94 1.66 -12.78
CA SER A 20 -13.31 0.70 -13.81
C SER A 20 -12.02 0.08 -14.38
N THR A 21 -12.11 -1.10 -15.00
CA THR A 21 -10.96 -1.78 -15.62
C THR A 21 -10.12 -0.85 -16.50
N SER A 22 -10.74 0.11 -17.17
CA SER A 22 -10.07 1.06 -18.08
C SER A 22 -9.44 2.29 -17.41
N ASN A 23 -9.67 2.52 -16.10
CA ASN A 23 -9.21 3.74 -15.39
C ASN A 23 -8.24 3.45 -14.23
N ARG A 24 -7.87 2.19 -13.99
CA ARG A 24 -6.94 1.83 -12.90
C ARG A 24 -5.59 2.55 -13.01
N ASP A 25 -5.09 2.76 -14.22
CA ASP A 25 -3.79 3.39 -14.48
C ASP A 25 -3.82 4.93 -14.43
N LYS A 26 -5.00 5.54 -14.25
CA LYS A 26 -5.18 7.00 -14.25
C LYS A 26 -5.41 7.60 -12.87
N VAL A 27 -5.41 6.77 -11.82
CA VAL A 27 -5.61 7.20 -10.43
C VAL A 27 -4.47 8.12 -10.01
N ALA A 28 -4.82 9.29 -9.47
CA ALA A 28 -3.88 10.26 -8.94
C ALA A 28 -4.34 10.73 -7.56
N CYS A 29 -3.41 11.21 -6.73
CA CYS A 29 -3.75 11.68 -5.41
C CYS A 29 -4.59 12.98 -5.51
N PRO A 30 -5.79 13.03 -4.90
CA PRO A 30 -6.64 14.22 -4.95
C PRO A 30 -6.10 15.39 -4.10
N LYS A 31 -5.11 15.16 -3.24
CA LYS A 31 -4.54 16.18 -2.33
C LYS A 31 -3.28 16.86 -2.86
N CYS A 32 -2.40 16.13 -3.53
CA CYS A 32 -1.16 16.68 -4.08
C CYS A 32 -1.03 16.52 -5.60
N GLY A 33 -1.91 15.77 -6.26
CA GLY A 33 -1.82 15.48 -7.70
C GLY A 33 -0.77 14.44 -8.08
N SER A 34 -0.06 13.83 -7.12
CA SER A 34 0.92 12.79 -7.40
C SER A 34 0.28 11.55 -8.04
N LYS A 35 0.93 11.02 -9.07
CA LYS A 35 0.59 9.71 -9.67
C LYS A 35 1.15 8.52 -8.87
N ASN A 36 1.95 8.80 -7.85
CA ASN A 36 2.59 7.79 -7.00
C ASN A 36 1.63 7.33 -5.89
N VAL A 37 0.56 6.65 -6.30
CA VAL A 37 -0.46 6.10 -5.41
C VAL A 37 -0.39 4.58 -5.44
N GLY A 38 -0.50 3.94 -4.27
CA GLY A 38 -0.54 2.50 -4.12
C GLY A 38 -1.93 2.06 -3.70
N GLN A 39 -2.49 1.05 -4.37
CA GLN A 39 -3.75 0.49 -3.97
C GLN A 39 -3.59 -0.27 -2.65
N ILE A 40 -4.44 0.01 -1.68
CA ILE A 40 -4.50 -0.72 -0.41
C ILE A 40 -5.52 -1.85 -0.63
N PHE A 41 -5.05 -3.09 -0.60
CA PHE A 41 -5.94 -4.22 -0.41
C PHE A 41 -5.91 -4.53 1.09
N GLU A 42 -7.05 -4.39 1.76
CA GLU A 42 -7.26 -4.95 3.11
C GLU A 42 -7.42 -6.48 3.04
N GLY A 43 -6.53 -7.14 2.28
CA GLY A 43 -6.29 -8.56 2.39
C GLY A 43 -5.21 -8.73 3.44
N SER A 44 -5.61 -9.04 4.67
CA SER A 44 -4.75 -9.46 5.77
C SER A 44 -4.04 -10.77 5.42
N SER A 45 -3.06 -10.70 4.55
CA SER A 45 -2.04 -11.74 4.40
C SER A 45 -0.70 -11.08 4.60
N SER A 46 -0.09 -11.46 5.71
CA SER A 46 1.26 -11.15 6.15
C SER A 46 2.27 -11.47 5.04
N PHE A 47 2.46 -10.58 4.06
CA PHE A 47 3.58 -10.67 3.14
C PHE A 47 4.64 -9.67 3.57
N GLY A 48 5.66 -10.21 4.23
CA GLY A 48 6.75 -9.46 4.83
C GLY A 48 7.48 -8.57 3.84
N SER A 49 7.66 -7.32 4.24
CA SER A 49 8.87 -6.58 3.93
C SER A 49 9.38 -6.06 5.26
N ASN A 50 10.15 -6.92 5.92
CA ASN A 50 10.94 -6.61 7.09
C ASN A 50 11.93 -5.50 6.71
N SER A 51 11.53 -4.25 6.90
CA SER A 51 12.45 -3.16 7.11
C SER A 51 13.23 -3.42 8.40
N GLY A 52 14.40 -4.02 8.24
CA GLY A 52 15.57 -3.78 9.09
C GLY A 52 15.40 -3.92 10.61
N LYS A 53 14.66 -4.93 11.11
CA LYS A 53 14.79 -5.32 12.51
C LYS A 53 15.75 -6.51 12.61
N SER A 54 16.98 -6.23 13.02
CA SER A 54 17.95 -7.23 13.48
C SER A 54 17.32 -8.02 14.62
N ILE A 55 16.72 -9.16 14.32
CA ILE A 55 16.40 -10.17 15.32
C ILE A 55 17.67 -11.00 15.49
N ALA A 56 18.39 -10.73 16.58
CA ALA A 56 19.35 -11.66 17.11
C ALA A 56 18.57 -12.93 17.48
N ALA A 57 18.84 -14.02 16.76
CA ALA A 57 18.30 -15.33 17.09
C ALA A 57 18.77 -15.72 18.50
N PRO A 58 17.89 -16.23 19.39
CA PRO A 58 18.35 -16.83 20.63
C PRO A 58 19.08 -18.13 20.27
N ARG A 59 20.39 -18.18 20.53
CA ARG A 59 21.17 -19.42 20.43
C ARG A 59 20.78 -20.30 21.62
N GLY A 60 19.83 -21.20 21.40
CA GLY A 60 19.53 -22.31 22.30
C GLY A 60 20.37 -23.54 21.96
N SER A 61 20.94 -24.12 23.02
CA SER A 61 21.19 -25.55 23.21
C SER A 61 22.42 -26.19 22.54
N GLY A 62 23.41 -26.48 23.39
CA GLY A 62 24.55 -27.36 23.22
C GLY A 62 25.33 -27.41 24.52
#